data_AF-A0A5J4FE81-F1
#
_entry.id   AF-A0A5J4FE81-F1
#
_cell.length_a   1.000
_cell.length_b   1.000
_cell.length_c   1.000
_cell.angle_alpha   90.00
_cell.angle_beta   90.00
_cell.angle_gamma   90.00
#
_symmetry.space_group_name_H-M   'P 1'
#
loop_
_entity.id
_entity.type
_entity.pdbx_description
1 polymer ?
#
loop_
_entity_poly.entity_id
_entity_poly.type
_entity_poly.pdbx_seq_one_letter_code
_entity_poly.pdbx_strand_id
1 'polypeptide(L)'
;MLVEIRQGGIGGDLAARGSQDLVLANGVWEVETLKGWDWVIKLEITPNFNRGVPLKNPNLVNIKNEMYPRGVLPMDSNRLIEELKNPDFYPHAVKIPVEIIQTHASIIFLTGDYAYKIKKPVNYNFLDFSTLEKRKYYLEQELELNKKVAANIYLEVLSINDQQGSISLNGKGKAIEYVLKMNQFPQECLLSRVFERGELTEKVIESLAEKVAQFHRQALTNSYITQFGNLEVIKQAFDENYQQTEKYINFVQTKKQYNETKAYTDKFFAEHRDWLEERQIKGMIRECHGDLHLNNICQWQGEIQLFDRIEFNESFRFVDVMYDIAFTVMDLSARGRKDFANLFVNTYLEQTADWEGLKVLPLYLTRQAYVRAKVNSFLLDGDSFSEKIKADAQDYYQLAWQYTQPQKPRLILMSGFSASGKSTIGKVIAKNLNAIQIRSDAVRKHLAGIDLNQTGSLDIYSLEMSQKTFARLAELARILIALGYPVILDARYDKYAWREPLLTYAQNLQIPFHIVHCHAPIEVLKQRIAARKGDISDATIEVLNAQIEKTEPFNEKEQPYLISLDTTNPNWSEFLESQLGK
;
A
#
# COMPACT_ATOMS: atom_id res chain seq x y z
N MET A 1 -18.43 -22.24 -33.28
CA MET A 1 -19.53 -21.25 -33.14
C MET A 1 -19.59 -20.85 -31.67
N LEU A 2 -19.65 -19.55 -31.35
CA LEU A 2 -19.86 -19.06 -29.98
C LEU A 2 -21.10 -19.71 -29.37
N VAL A 3 -20.95 -20.36 -28.22
CA VAL A 3 -22.09 -20.77 -27.39
C VAL A 3 -22.29 -19.69 -26.34
N GLU A 4 -23.25 -18.81 -26.60
CA GLU A 4 -23.71 -17.82 -25.62
C GLU A 4 -24.68 -18.53 -24.66
N ILE A 5 -24.24 -18.80 -23.43
CA ILE A 5 -25.11 -19.36 -22.38
C ILE A 5 -25.79 -18.17 -21.68
N ARG A 6 -27.04 -17.88 -22.06
CA ARG A 6 -27.90 -16.95 -21.31
C ARG A 6 -28.72 -17.71 -20.28
N GLN A 7 -28.48 -17.45 -19.00
CA GLN A 7 -29.42 -17.83 -17.94
C GLN A 7 -30.58 -16.83 -17.94
N GLY A 8 -31.63 -17.16 -18.69
CA GLY A 8 -32.97 -16.62 -18.45
C GLY A 8 -33.63 -17.43 -17.33
N GLY A 9 -34.09 -16.75 -16.28
CA GLY A 9 -34.84 -17.37 -15.21
C GLY A 9 -36.17 -17.98 -15.70
N ILE A 10 -36.48 -19.14 -15.10
CA ILE A 10 -37.79 -19.79 -15.01
C ILE A 10 -38.39 -20.25 -16.35
N GLY A 11 -38.06 -21.49 -16.72
CA GLY A 11 -38.82 -22.34 -17.64
C GLY A 11 -38.60 -22.09 -19.14
N GLY A 12 -37.81 -22.92 -19.80
CA GLY A 12 -37.71 -22.94 -21.27
C GLY A 12 -36.62 -23.86 -21.80
N ASP A 13 -36.98 -24.68 -22.79
CA ASP A 13 -36.22 -25.81 -23.35
C ASP A 13 -34.86 -25.47 -24.01
N LEU A 14 -33.90 -26.40 -23.88
CA LEU A 14 -32.66 -26.43 -24.68
C LEU A 14 -32.86 -27.34 -25.90
N ALA A 15 -32.84 -26.77 -27.11
CA ALA A 15 -32.84 -27.52 -28.37
C ALA A 15 -31.44 -27.54 -29.01
N ALA A 16 -30.91 -28.74 -29.29
CA ALA A 16 -29.62 -28.94 -29.93
C ALA A 16 -29.74 -29.08 -31.46
N ARG A 17 -28.88 -28.39 -32.23
CA ARG A 17 -28.63 -28.69 -33.65
C ARG A 17 -27.16 -28.46 -34.01
N GLY A 18 -26.56 -29.45 -34.67
CA GLY A 18 -25.46 -29.28 -35.62
C GLY A 18 -24.05 -29.55 -35.10
N SER A 19 -23.57 -30.77 -35.36
CA SER A 19 -22.23 -31.30 -35.08
C SER A 19 -21.26 -31.06 -36.23
N GLN A 20 -20.02 -30.64 -35.93
CA GLN A 20 -18.76 -31.14 -36.51
C GLN A 20 -17.59 -30.54 -35.71
N ASP A 21 -16.56 -31.36 -35.48
CA ASP A 21 -15.34 -31.12 -34.68
C ASP A 21 -15.44 -31.35 -33.15
N LEU A 22 -15.57 -32.63 -32.78
CA LEU A 22 -15.06 -33.16 -31.51
C LEU A 22 -14.13 -34.34 -31.85
N VAL A 23 -12.88 -34.31 -31.36
CA VAL A 23 -11.94 -35.44 -31.50
C VAL A 23 -11.80 -36.14 -30.14
N LEU A 24 -12.02 -37.45 -30.14
CA LEU A 24 -11.84 -38.31 -28.96
C LEU A 24 -10.34 -38.56 -28.70
N ALA A 25 -9.84 -38.09 -27.57
CA ALA A 25 -8.59 -38.55 -26.97
C ALA A 25 -8.88 -39.03 -25.53
N ASN A 26 -8.57 -40.29 -25.23
CA ASN A 26 -8.66 -40.88 -23.88
C ASN A 26 -10.01 -40.82 -23.16
N GLY A 27 -11.13 -40.84 -23.89
CA GLY A 27 -12.48 -40.94 -23.29
C GLY A 27 -12.99 -39.67 -22.61
N VAL A 28 -12.37 -38.52 -22.88
CA VAL A 28 -12.79 -37.20 -22.41
C VAL A 28 -13.12 -36.33 -23.63
N TRP A 29 -14.23 -35.59 -23.58
CA TRP A 29 -14.57 -34.57 -24.57
C TRP A 29 -14.01 -33.24 -24.09
N GLU A 30 -13.08 -32.64 -24.84
CA GLU A 30 -12.57 -31.28 -24.60
C GLU A 30 -13.34 -30.25 -25.44
N VAL A 31 -13.65 -29.10 -24.84
CA VAL A 31 -14.22 -27.93 -25.54
C VAL A 31 -13.23 -26.79 -25.38
N GLU A 32 -12.72 -26.29 -26.50
CA GLU A 32 -11.81 -25.14 -26.53
C GLU A 32 -12.65 -23.84 -26.46
N THR A 33 -12.48 -23.02 -25.41
CA THR A 33 -13.11 -21.69 -25.31
C THR A 33 -12.06 -20.59 -25.45
N LEU A 34 -12.27 -19.70 -26.43
CA LEU A 34 -11.39 -18.55 -26.71
C LEU A 34 -11.48 -17.45 -25.62
N LYS A 35 -10.30 -17.03 -25.16
CA LYS A 35 -9.94 -15.80 -24.43
C LYS A 35 -10.61 -15.55 -23.06
N GLY A 36 -9.84 -15.81 -22.00
CA GLY A 36 -9.86 -14.95 -20.80
C GLY A 36 -9.95 -15.62 -19.44
N TRP A 37 -10.25 -16.92 -19.31
CA TRP A 37 -10.29 -17.64 -18.03
C TRP A 37 -10.03 -19.14 -18.20
N ASP A 38 -9.23 -19.73 -17.31
CA ASP A 38 -8.96 -21.18 -17.22
C ASP A 38 -9.85 -21.85 -16.17
N TRP A 39 -11.02 -22.34 -16.59
CA TRP A 39 -11.78 -23.36 -15.84
C TRP A 39 -11.94 -24.60 -16.72
N VAL A 40 -11.56 -25.77 -16.21
CA VAL A 40 -11.87 -27.06 -16.87
C VAL A 40 -13.07 -27.69 -16.17
N ILE A 41 -14.19 -27.81 -16.89
CA ILE A 41 -15.34 -28.59 -16.46
C ILE A 41 -15.04 -30.08 -16.73
N LYS A 42 -14.99 -30.92 -15.69
CA LYS A 42 -14.96 -32.38 -15.88
C LYS A 42 -16.40 -32.89 -15.85
N LEU A 43 -16.95 -33.24 -17.01
CA LEU A 43 -18.23 -33.96 -17.11
C LEU A 43 -17.95 -35.46 -16.96
N GLU A 44 -18.21 -36.05 -15.79
CA GLU A 44 -18.27 -37.50 -15.64
C GLU A 44 -19.69 -37.99 -15.95
N ILE A 45 -19.88 -38.51 -17.16
CA ILE A 45 -21.09 -39.26 -17.51
C ILE A 45 -20.83 -40.71 -17.08
N THR A 46 -21.34 -41.11 -15.91
CA THR A 46 -21.35 -42.53 -15.55
C THR A 46 -22.27 -43.31 -16.49
N PRO A 47 -21.78 -44.34 -17.20
CA PRO A 47 -22.62 -45.15 -18.07
C PRO A 47 -23.39 -46.15 -17.20
N ASN A 48 -24.57 -45.76 -16.74
CA ASN A 48 -25.60 -46.74 -16.44
C ASN A 48 -26.62 -46.69 -17.58
N PHE A 49 -26.50 -47.62 -18.52
CA PHE A 49 -27.57 -48.49 -19.03
C PHE A 49 -27.37 -48.98 -20.48
N ASN A 50 -27.91 -50.18 -20.70
CA ASN A 50 -27.80 -51.06 -21.85
C ASN A 50 -28.05 -50.42 -23.22
N ARG A 51 -27.32 -50.92 -24.23
CA ARG A 51 -27.52 -50.59 -25.65
C ARG A 51 -28.99 -50.78 -26.06
N GLY A 52 -29.60 -49.73 -26.60
CA GLY A 52 -30.82 -49.84 -27.43
C GLY A 52 -32.13 -49.26 -26.90
N VAL A 53 -32.15 -48.47 -25.82
CA VAL A 53 -33.38 -47.81 -25.35
C VAL A 53 -33.24 -46.27 -25.40
N PRO A 54 -34.16 -45.53 -26.04
CA PRO A 54 -34.12 -44.08 -26.05
C PRO A 54 -34.49 -43.50 -24.67
N LEU A 55 -33.65 -42.59 -24.17
CA LEU A 55 -33.85 -41.90 -22.89
C LEU A 55 -35.11 -41.02 -22.94
N LYS A 56 -36.09 -41.35 -22.08
CA LYS A 56 -37.36 -40.62 -21.93
C LYS A 56 -37.49 -39.81 -20.64
N ASN A 57 -36.40 -39.50 -19.96
CA ASN A 57 -36.47 -38.71 -18.72
C ASN A 57 -35.20 -37.86 -18.50
N PRO A 58 -35.29 -36.51 -18.47
CA PRO A 58 -34.14 -35.64 -18.26
C PRO A 58 -33.67 -35.55 -16.79
N ASN A 59 -34.33 -36.22 -15.85
CA ASN A 59 -34.06 -36.06 -14.41
C ASN A 59 -33.16 -37.14 -13.77
N LEU A 60 -32.28 -37.79 -14.54
CA LEU A 60 -31.38 -38.85 -14.03
C LEU A 60 -29.88 -38.54 -14.16
N VAL A 61 -29.49 -37.27 -14.09
CA VAL A 61 -28.09 -36.88 -13.87
C VAL A 61 -27.96 -36.33 -12.47
N ASN A 62 -27.37 -37.11 -11.59
CA ASN A 62 -27.00 -36.67 -10.25
C ASN A 62 -25.70 -35.87 -10.38
N ILE A 63 -25.81 -34.54 -10.51
CA ILE A 63 -24.65 -33.64 -10.58
C ILE A 63 -24.14 -33.45 -9.16
N LYS A 64 -23.06 -34.16 -8.78
CA LYS A 64 -22.29 -33.82 -7.60
C LYS A 64 -21.38 -32.63 -7.93
N ASN A 65 -21.70 -31.47 -7.37
CA ASN A 65 -20.79 -30.33 -7.35
C ASN A 65 -19.74 -30.58 -6.26
N GLU A 66 -18.63 -31.20 -6.62
CA GLU A 66 -17.43 -31.18 -5.79
C GLU A 66 -16.41 -30.26 -6.48
N MET A 67 -16.18 -29.09 -5.88
CA MET A 67 -15.05 -28.23 -6.22
C MET A 67 -13.82 -28.84 -5.58
N TYR A 68 -12.81 -29.15 -6.40
CA TYR A 68 -11.46 -29.38 -5.91
C TYR A 68 -10.53 -28.42 -6.63
N PRO A 69 -9.61 -27.71 -5.94
CA PRO A 69 -8.43 -27.20 -6.62
C PRO A 69 -7.67 -28.40 -7.20
N ARG A 70 -7.48 -28.44 -8.53
CA ARG A 70 -6.50 -29.36 -9.11
C ARG A 70 -5.11 -28.87 -8.75
N GLY A 71 -4.57 -29.52 -7.72
CA GLY A 71 -3.18 -29.45 -7.31
C GLY A 71 -2.86 -30.68 -6.49
N VAL A 72 -3.15 -31.88 -7.03
CA VAL A 72 -2.45 -33.07 -6.55
C VAL A 72 -1.00 -32.82 -6.93
N LEU A 73 -0.21 -32.42 -5.94
CA LEU A 73 1.23 -32.47 -5.99
C LEU A 73 1.61 -33.81 -6.64
N PRO A 74 2.32 -33.83 -7.78
CA PRO A 74 2.74 -35.10 -8.38
C PRO A 74 3.42 -35.96 -7.31
N MET A 75 3.33 -37.29 -7.38
CA MET A 75 3.82 -38.20 -6.32
C MET A 75 5.25 -37.87 -5.83
N ASP A 76 6.10 -37.27 -6.66
CA ASP A 76 7.45 -36.76 -6.30
C ASP A 76 7.46 -35.54 -5.35
N SER A 77 6.46 -34.65 -5.42
CA SER A 77 6.41 -33.43 -4.60
C SER A 77 6.01 -33.70 -3.15
N ASN A 78 5.22 -34.74 -2.87
CA ASN A 78 4.95 -35.16 -1.49
C ASN A 78 6.22 -35.72 -0.84
N ARG A 79 6.99 -36.52 -1.57
CA ARG A 79 8.28 -37.02 -1.11
C ARG A 79 9.24 -35.89 -0.77
N LEU A 80 9.37 -34.91 -1.67
CA LEU A 80 10.23 -33.74 -1.43
C LEU A 80 9.81 -32.94 -0.18
N ILE A 81 8.51 -32.73 0.03
CA ILE A 81 8.00 -32.01 1.21
C ILE A 81 8.31 -32.77 2.50
N GLU A 82 8.19 -34.11 2.50
CA GLU A 82 8.55 -34.91 3.67
C GLU A 82 10.06 -34.87 3.95
N GLU A 83 10.91 -34.88 2.92
CA GLU A 83 12.37 -34.69 3.10
C GLU A 83 12.68 -33.30 3.68
N LEU A 84 12.02 -32.25 3.21
CA LEU A 84 12.19 -30.89 3.74
C LEU A 84 11.62 -30.71 5.16
N LYS A 85 10.75 -31.62 5.64
CA LYS A 85 10.36 -31.65 7.06
C LYS A 85 11.39 -32.33 7.94
N ASN A 86 12.27 -33.14 7.37
CA ASN A 86 13.26 -33.90 8.11
C ASN A 86 14.39 -32.98 8.59
N PRO A 87 14.62 -32.84 9.92
CA PRO A 87 15.72 -32.03 10.45
C PRO A 87 17.10 -32.41 9.88
N ASP A 88 17.32 -33.69 9.59
CA ASP A 88 18.61 -34.20 9.08
C ASP A 88 18.88 -33.83 7.62
N PHE A 89 17.88 -33.27 6.91
CA PHE A 89 18.05 -32.77 5.54
C PHE A 89 18.97 -31.54 5.48
N TYR A 90 19.04 -30.77 6.57
CA TYR A 90 19.69 -29.48 6.61
C TYR A 90 21.12 -29.57 7.16
N PRO A 91 22.10 -28.83 6.61
CA PRO A 91 23.50 -28.90 7.03
C PRO A 91 23.80 -28.08 8.30
N HIS A 92 22.80 -27.79 9.12
CA HIS A 92 22.90 -26.98 10.34
C HIS A 92 21.93 -27.50 11.41
N ALA A 93 22.06 -27.01 12.64
CA ALA A 93 21.11 -27.35 13.70
C ALA A 93 19.70 -26.84 13.35
N VAL A 94 18.68 -27.68 13.55
CA VAL A 94 17.29 -27.39 13.21
C VAL A 94 16.42 -27.37 14.46
N LYS A 95 15.56 -26.35 14.59
CA LYS A 95 14.49 -26.32 15.59
C LYS A 95 13.39 -27.29 15.18
N ILE A 96 12.98 -28.17 16.10
CA ILE A 96 11.97 -29.21 15.88
C ILE A 96 10.67 -28.85 16.62
N PRO A 97 9.49 -29.01 15.99
CA PRO A 97 9.29 -29.43 14.61
C PRO A 97 9.64 -28.33 13.60
N VAL A 98 9.99 -28.73 12.37
CA VAL A 98 10.08 -27.80 11.23
C VAL A 98 8.67 -27.27 10.97
N GLU A 99 8.46 -25.99 11.26
CA GLU A 99 7.16 -25.34 11.03
C GLU A 99 7.01 -25.01 9.53
N ILE A 100 5.80 -25.17 9.00
CA ILE A 100 5.52 -24.91 7.58
C ILE A 100 4.51 -23.78 7.45
N ILE A 101 4.88 -22.78 6.66
CA ILE A 101 3.96 -21.75 6.19
C ILE A 101 3.67 -22.01 4.72
N GLN A 102 2.39 -22.02 4.35
CA GLN A 102 1.97 -22.19 2.96
C GLN A 102 1.22 -20.95 2.48
N THR A 103 1.59 -20.48 1.30
CA THR A 103 0.83 -19.49 0.53
C THR A 103 0.18 -20.17 -0.68
N HIS A 104 -0.56 -19.42 -1.49
CA HIS A 104 -1.13 -19.93 -2.73
C HIS A 104 -0.05 -20.38 -3.74
N ALA A 105 1.13 -19.75 -3.75
CA ALA A 105 2.20 -20.01 -4.71
C ALA A 105 3.52 -20.52 -4.11
N SER A 106 3.63 -20.67 -2.79
CA SER A 106 4.89 -21.08 -2.14
C SER A 106 4.67 -21.91 -0.87
N ILE A 107 5.73 -22.62 -0.46
CA ILE A 107 5.84 -23.33 0.82
C ILE A 107 7.14 -22.87 1.46
N ILE A 108 7.09 -22.49 2.74
CA ILE A 108 8.22 -22.03 3.53
C ILE A 108 8.42 -23.00 4.68
N PHE A 109 9.64 -23.52 4.84
CA PHE A 109 10.06 -24.38 5.94
C PHE A 109 10.91 -23.57 6.91
N LEU A 110 10.47 -23.48 8.17
CA LEU A 110 11.11 -22.75 9.24
C LEU A 110 11.95 -23.71 10.07
N THR A 111 13.27 -23.52 10.06
CA THR A 111 14.24 -24.46 10.63
C THR A 111 14.95 -23.91 11.87
N GLY A 112 14.57 -22.73 12.37
CA GLY A 112 15.22 -22.06 13.50
C GLY A 112 15.94 -20.80 13.05
N ASP A 113 17.20 -20.94 12.64
CA ASP A 113 18.03 -19.82 12.16
C ASP A 113 17.74 -19.47 10.70
N TYR A 114 17.31 -20.44 9.90
CA TYR A 114 17.04 -20.28 8.47
C TYR A 114 15.60 -20.64 8.10
N ALA A 115 15.11 -20.00 7.04
CA ALA A 115 13.87 -20.34 6.36
C ALA A 115 14.17 -20.72 4.92
N TYR A 116 13.41 -21.69 4.40
CA TYR A 116 13.61 -22.25 3.06
C TYR A 116 12.31 -22.15 2.27
N LYS A 117 12.26 -21.30 1.24
CA LYS A 117 11.06 -21.08 0.42
C LYS A 117 11.18 -21.81 -0.91
N ILE A 118 10.22 -22.68 -1.20
CA ILE A 118 10.02 -23.29 -2.52
C ILE A 118 8.78 -22.70 -3.18
N LYS A 119 8.79 -22.60 -4.51
CA LYS A 119 7.63 -22.17 -5.31
C LYS A 119 6.80 -23.40 -5.71
N LYS A 120 5.48 -23.30 -5.63
CA LYS A 120 4.56 -24.36 -6.06
C LYS A 120 4.51 -24.40 -7.60
N PRO A 121 4.33 -25.57 -8.24
CA PRO A 121 4.26 -25.70 -9.69
C PRO A 121 2.89 -25.25 -10.24
N VAL A 122 2.63 -23.94 -10.19
CA VAL A 122 1.33 -23.34 -10.54
C VAL A 122 1.47 -22.35 -11.69
N ASN A 123 0.38 -22.12 -12.43
CA ASN A 123 0.25 -21.05 -13.40
C ASN A 123 -1.11 -20.36 -13.19
N TYR A 124 -1.09 -19.06 -12.93
CA TYR A 124 -2.29 -18.24 -12.69
C TYR A 124 -2.45 -17.12 -13.73
N ASN A 125 -1.81 -17.23 -14.90
CA ASN A 125 -1.76 -16.24 -15.99
C ASN A 125 -1.02 -14.93 -15.65
N PHE A 126 -1.09 -14.43 -14.42
CA PHE A 126 -0.26 -13.33 -13.92
C PHE A 126 1.05 -13.80 -13.28
N LEU A 127 1.20 -15.13 -13.11
CA LEU A 127 2.31 -15.82 -12.47
C LEU A 127 2.48 -17.18 -13.12
N ASP A 128 3.71 -17.58 -13.46
CA ASP A 128 3.98 -18.91 -14.00
C ASP A 128 5.22 -19.56 -13.38
N PHE A 129 4.97 -20.52 -12.50
CA PHE A 129 5.95 -21.35 -11.79
C PHE A 129 5.88 -22.83 -12.26
N SER A 130 5.24 -23.09 -13.41
CA SER A 130 4.93 -24.44 -13.87
C SER A 130 6.17 -25.33 -14.08
N THR A 131 7.26 -24.76 -14.60
CA THR A 131 8.51 -25.50 -14.86
C THR A 131 9.57 -25.23 -13.80
N LEU A 132 10.51 -26.17 -13.66
CA LEU A 132 11.63 -26.06 -12.74
C LEU A 132 12.51 -24.82 -13.05
N GLU A 133 12.73 -24.54 -14.34
CA GLU A 133 13.51 -23.39 -14.81
C GLU A 133 12.83 -22.07 -14.42
N LYS A 134 11.50 -21.99 -14.55
CA LYS A 134 10.73 -20.82 -14.14
C LYS A 134 10.80 -20.60 -12.63
N ARG A 135 10.68 -21.66 -11.83
CA ARG A 135 10.82 -21.55 -10.37
C ARG A 135 12.20 -21.07 -9.96
N LYS A 136 13.26 -21.62 -10.58
CA LYS A 136 14.63 -21.13 -10.37
C LYS A 136 14.73 -19.64 -10.68
N TYR A 137 14.31 -19.23 -11.88
CA TYR A 137 14.38 -17.84 -12.33
C TYR A 137 13.69 -16.90 -11.34
N TYR A 138 12.46 -17.20 -10.93
CA TYR A 138 11.74 -16.33 -10.01
C TYR A 138 12.30 -16.37 -8.57
N LEU A 139 12.90 -17.46 -8.11
CA LEU A 139 13.63 -17.44 -6.82
C LEU A 139 14.87 -16.52 -6.90
N GLU A 140 15.56 -16.51 -8.04
CA GLU A 140 16.70 -15.61 -8.29
C GLU A 140 16.24 -14.14 -8.38
N GLN A 141 15.12 -13.87 -9.05
CA GLN A 141 14.52 -12.53 -9.09
C GLN A 141 14.08 -12.06 -7.70
N GLU A 142 13.42 -12.93 -6.93
CA GLU A 142 13.03 -12.62 -5.56
C GLU A 142 14.24 -12.27 -4.69
N LEU A 143 15.32 -13.05 -4.80
CA LEU A 143 16.60 -12.78 -4.12
C LEU A 143 17.16 -11.41 -4.53
N GLU A 144 17.31 -11.16 -5.83
CA GLU A 144 17.93 -9.94 -6.35
C GLU A 144 17.14 -8.68 -5.94
N LEU A 145 15.83 -8.72 -6.08
CA LEU A 145 14.95 -7.59 -5.81
C LEU A 145 14.88 -7.28 -4.32
N ASN A 146 14.76 -8.30 -3.47
CA ASN A 146 14.58 -8.09 -2.04
C ASN A 146 15.90 -7.85 -1.30
N LYS A 147 17.05 -8.35 -1.79
CA LYS A 147 18.35 -8.07 -1.16
C LYS A 147 18.70 -6.58 -1.09
N LYS A 148 18.11 -5.75 -1.96
CA LYS A 148 18.28 -4.29 -1.97
C LYS A 148 17.61 -3.59 -0.77
N VAL A 149 16.53 -4.16 -0.23
CA VAL A 149 15.69 -3.53 0.81
C VAL A 149 15.57 -4.36 2.09
N ALA A 150 15.92 -5.65 2.02
CA ALA A 150 15.87 -6.61 3.10
C ALA A 150 17.13 -7.53 3.13
N ALA A 151 18.32 -6.96 2.96
CA ALA A 151 19.58 -7.71 2.82
C ALA A 151 19.83 -8.74 3.94
N ASN A 152 19.33 -8.47 5.15
CA ASN A 152 19.49 -9.35 6.30
C ASN A 152 18.60 -10.60 6.22
N ILE A 153 17.57 -10.61 5.39
CA ILE A 153 16.66 -11.76 5.25
C ILE A 153 17.11 -12.67 4.10
N TYR A 154 17.58 -12.12 2.99
CA TYR A 154 17.76 -12.85 1.73
C TYR A 154 19.23 -13.29 1.51
N LEU A 155 19.49 -14.60 1.50
CA LEU A 155 20.85 -15.15 1.45
C LEU A 155 21.26 -15.63 0.05
N GLU A 156 20.65 -16.71 -0.43
CA GLU A 156 21.04 -17.41 -1.66
C GLU A 156 19.94 -18.34 -2.19
N VAL A 157 20.01 -18.67 -3.48
CA VAL A 157 19.19 -19.74 -4.09
C VAL A 157 20.03 -21.00 -4.18
N LEU A 158 19.49 -22.12 -3.67
CA LEU A 158 20.14 -23.43 -3.64
C LEU A 158 19.36 -24.42 -4.51
N SER A 159 20.05 -25.41 -5.07
CA SER A 159 19.40 -26.55 -5.70
C SER A 159 19.05 -27.62 -4.66
N ILE A 160 18.02 -28.40 -4.95
CA ILE A 160 17.74 -29.68 -4.30
C ILE A 160 17.99 -30.75 -5.36
N ASN A 161 18.87 -31.70 -5.04
CA ASN A 161 19.41 -32.66 -5.99
C ASN A 161 18.99 -34.07 -5.63
N ASP A 162 18.67 -34.87 -6.65
CA ASP A 162 18.50 -36.32 -6.54
C ASP A 162 19.72 -37.04 -7.12
N GLN A 163 20.36 -37.85 -6.29
CA GLN A 163 21.37 -38.82 -6.69
C GLN A 163 20.87 -40.24 -6.38
N GLN A 164 20.36 -40.94 -7.40
CA GLN A 164 19.91 -42.34 -7.32
C GLN A 164 18.88 -42.60 -6.20
N GLY A 165 17.98 -41.65 -5.99
CA GLY A 165 16.95 -41.69 -4.96
C GLY A 165 17.36 -41.03 -3.65
N SER A 166 18.60 -40.58 -3.47
CA SER A 166 19.00 -39.78 -2.30
C SER A 166 18.82 -38.30 -2.60
N ILE A 167 17.92 -37.63 -1.86
CA ILE A 167 17.65 -36.20 -2.01
C ILE A 167 18.54 -35.41 -1.06
N SER A 168 19.17 -34.34 -1.54
CA SER A 168 20.08 -33.51 -0.73
C SER A 168 20.05 -32.04 -1.13
N LEU A 169 20.28 -31.15 -0.17
CA LEU A 169 20.39 -29.71 -0.39
C LEU A 169 21.78 -29.36 -0.95
N ASN A 170 21.80 -28.67 -2.09
CA ASN A 170 23.00 -28.24 -2.82
C ASN A 170 24.00 -29.40 -3.05
N GLY A 171 23.47 -30.58 -3.33
CA GLY A 171 24.22 -31.82 -3.44
C GLY A 171 24.65 -32.17 -4.86
N LYS A 172 25.14 -33.40 -5.03
CA LYS A 172 25.45 -33.98 -6.33
C LYS A 172 24.20 -34.56 -6.98
N GLY A 173 24.22 -34.77 -8.30
CA GLY A 173 23.11 -35.34 -9.04
C GLY A 173 22.21 -34.29 -9.72
N LYS A 174 21.08 -34.74 -10.26
CA LYS A 174 20.18 -33.88 -11.05
C LYS A 174 19.41 -32.95 -10.11
N ALA A 175 19.37 -31.66 -10.42
CA ALA A 175 18.48 -30.73 -9.72
C ALA A 175 17.02 -31.11 -10.00
N ILE A 176 16.25 -31.34 -8.95
CA ILE A 176 14.83 -31.68 -8.99
C ILE A 176 13.94 -30.54 -8.48
N GLU A 177 14.50 -29.63 -7.67
CA GLU A 177 13.85 -28.40 -7.22
C GLU A 177 14.88 -27.32 -6.88
N TYR A 178 14.45 -26.07 -6.73
CA TYR A 178 15.24 -24.97 -6.17
C TYR A 178 14.56 -24.36 -4.96
N VAL A 179 15.36 -23.83 -4.04
CA VAL A 179 14.90 -23.24 -2.79
C VAL A 179 15.62 -21.91 -2.53
N LEU A 180 14.88 -20.92 -2.08
CA LEU A 180 15.44 -19.66 -1.58
C LEU A 180 15.73 -19.82 -0.10
N LYS A 181 17.01 -19.76 0.26
CA LYS A 181 17.48 -19.75 1.65
C LYS A 181 17.46 -18.32 2.18
N MET A 182 16.84 -18.16 3.34
CA MET A 182 16.66 -16.89 4.02
C MET A 182 17.06 -17.02 5.49
N ASN A 183 17.44 -15.92 6.14
CA ASN A 183 17.45 -15.89 7.60
C ASN A 183 16.01 -15.92 8.11
N GLN A 184 15.72 -16.83 9.03
CA GLN A 184 14.44 -16.86 9.70
C GLN A 184 14.42 -15.77 10.77
N PHE A 185 13.33 -14.99 10.77
CA PHE A 185 13.05 -14.03 11.84
C PHE A 185 11.78 -14.44 12.61
N PRO A 186 11.67 -14.09 13.90
CA PRO A 186 10.46 -14.35 14.67
C PRO A 186 9.25 -13.69 14.00
N GLN A 187 8.15 -14.43 13.81
CA GLN A 187 6.93 -13.89 13.18
C GLN A 187 6.35 -12.70 13.95
N GLU A 188 6.66 -12.60 15.23
CA GLU A 188 6.25 -11.50 16.10
C GLU A 188 6.90 -10.15 15.75
N CYS A 189 7.94 -10.18 14.91
CA CYS A 189 8.56 -8.99 14.33
C CYS A 189 7.78 -8.41 13.14
N LEU A 190 6.82 -9.13 12.55
CA LEU A 190 5.95 -8.59 11.49
C LEU A 190 5.19 -7.37 12.03
N LEU A 191 5.13 -6.29 11.27
CA LEU A 191 4.46 -5.07 11.73
C LEU A 191 2.96 -5.28 11.96
N SER A 192 2.34 -6.25 11.27
CA SER A 192 0.97 -6.67 11.54
C SER A 192 0.81 -7.29 12.93
N ARG A 193 1.77 -8.11 13.38
CA ARG A 193 1.79 -8.73 14.72
C ARG A 193 2.16 -7.72 15.81
N VAL A 194 3.12 -6.84 15.54
CA VAL A 194 3.45 -5.71 16.41
C VAL A 194 2.22 -4.81 16.62
N PHE A 195 1.45 -4.57 15.56
CA PHE A 195 0.18 -3.85 15.63
C PHE A 195 -0.85 -4.59 16.48
N GLU A 196 -1.07 -5.89 16.24
CA GLU A 196 -2.03 -6.71 16.99
C GLU A 196 -1.76 -6.74 18.50
N ARG A 197 -0.48 -6.65 18.91
CA ARG A 197 -0.08 -6.56 20.33
C ARG A 197 -0.17 -5.14 20.90
N GLY A 198 -0.48 -4.13 20.11
CA GLY A 198 -0.52 -2.72 20.54
C GLY A 198 0.87 -2.10 20.75
N GLU A 199 1.92 -2.71 20.22
CA GLU A 199 3.32 -2.28 20.39
C GLU A 199 3.82 -1.37 19.27
N LEU A 200 3.01 -1.16 18.22
CA LEU A 200 3.38 -0.28 17.11
C LEU A 200 3.40 1.18 17.58
N THR A 201 4.57 1.83 17.46
CA THR A 201 4.80 3.19 17.95
C THR A 201 4.94 4.19 16.81
N GLU A 202 4.75 5.48 17.12
CA GLU A 202 4.97 6.58 16.17
C GLU A 202 6.37 6.57 15.58
N LYS A 203 7.38 6.30 16.41
CA LYS A 203 8.78 6.22 15.97
C LYS A 203 8.99 5.16 14.90
N VAL A 204 8.34 3.99 15.05
CA VAL A 204 8.42 2.93 14.04
C VAL A 204 7.76 3.37 12.73
N ILE A 205 6.64 4.10 12.79
CA ILE A 205 5.95 4.64 11.62
C ILE A 205 6.79 5.72 10.92
N GLU A 206 7.40 6.64 11.67
CA GLU A 206 8.31 7.65 11.11
C GLU A 206 9.50 6.98 10.42
N SER A 207 10.17 6.02 11.08
CA SER A 207 11.27 5.26 10.47
C SER A 207 10.85 4.44 9.26
N LEU A 208 9.61 3.91 9.24
CA LEU A 208 9.07 3.20 8.08
C LEU A 208 8.92 4.15 6.89
N ALA A 209 8.31 5.32 7.11
CA ALA A 209 8.13 6.32 6.06
C ALA A 209 9.47 6.82 5.49
N GLU A 210 10.46 7.03 6.35
CA GLU A 210 11.83 7.39 5.96
C GLU A 210 12.49 6.30 5.12
N LYS A 211 12.40 5.03 5.55
CA LYS A 211 12.94 3.88 4.81
C LYS A 211 12.30 3.73 3.43
N VAL A 212 10.97 3.90 3.35
CA VAL A 212 10.22 3.82 2.10
C VAL A 212 10.55 5.01 1.18
N ALA A 213 10.67 6.22 1.72
CA ALA A 213 11.12 7.39 0.96
C ALA A 213 12.53 7.17 0.37
N GLN A 214 13.47 6.65 1.16
CA GLN A 214 14.82 6.32 0.69
C GLN A 214 14.80 5.26 -0.41
N PHE A 215 14.03 4.19 -0.21
CA PHE A 215 13.84 3.14 -1.21
C PHE A 215 13.31 3.71 -2.52
N HIS A 216 12.22 4.50 -2.48
CA HIS A 216 11.64 5.10 -3.67
C HIS A 216 12.59 6.07 -4.38
N ARG A 217 13.38 6.88 -3.66
CA ARG A 217 14.40 7.75 -4.27
C ARG A 217 15.45 6.96 -5.07
N GLN A 218 15.79 5.76 -4.61
CA GLN A 218 16.80 4.88 -5.23
C GLN A 218 16.21 3.87 -6.22
N ALA A 219 14.89 3.68 -6.23
CA ALA A 219 14.22 2.73 -7.10
C ALA A 219 14.45 3.07 -8.59
N LEU A 220 14.66 2.01 -9.39
CA LEU A 220 14.92 2.13 -10.82
C LEU A 220 13.74 2.81 -11.53
N THR A 221 14.04 3.74 -12.43
CA THR A 221 13.08 4.32 -13.38
C THR A 221 13.79 4.54 -14.71
N ASN A 222 13.07 4.30 -15.80
CA ASN A 222 13.55 4.48 -17.17
C ASN A 222 12.34 4.55 -18.12
N SER A 223 12.57 4.81 -19.41
CA SER A 223 11.49 4.94 -20.40
C SER A 223 10.58 3.72 -20.52
N TYR A 224 11.09 2.51 -20.26
CA TYR A 224 10.28 1.30 -20.24
C TYR A 224 9.36 1.26 -19.01
N ILE A 225 9.90 1.51 -17.81
CA ILE A 225 9.14 1.55 -16.56
C ILE A 225 8.09 2.66 -16.59
N THR A 226 8.42 3.84 -17.13
CA THR A 226 7.50 4.98 -17.20
C THR A 226 6.21 4.67 -17.97
N GLN A 227 6.24 3.77 -18.97
CA GLN A 227 5.07 3.37 -19.76
C GLN A 227 3.97 2.72 -18.92
N PHE A 228 4.30 2.14 -17.76
CA PHE A 228 3.33 1.55 -16.85
C PHE A 228 2.48 2.62 -16.13
N GLY A 229 2.91 3.89 -16.16
CA GLY A 229 2.14 5.03 -15.69
C GLY A 229 1.11 5.54 -16.70
N ASN A 230 1.01 4.94 -17.89
CA ASN A 230 0.04 5.34 -18.90
C ASN A 230 -1.39 5.20 -18.38
N LEU A 231 -2.22 6.20 -18.66
CA LEU A 231 -3.60 6.23 -18.19
C LEU A 231 -4.37 4.97 -18.59
N GLU A 232 -4.21 4.52 -19.83
CA GLU A 232 -4.92 3.37 -20.37
C GLU A 232 -4.53 2.08 -19.63
N VAL A 233 -3.24 1.92 -19.30
CA VAL A 233 -2.71 0.78 -18.53
C VAL A 233 -3.27 0.79 -17.11
N ILE A 234 -3.21 1.94 -16.43
CA ILE A 234 -3.75 2.08 -15.07
C ILE A 234 -5.25 1.82 -15.09
N LYS A 235 -6.00 2.47 -15.99
CA LYS A 235 -7.46 2.36 -16.08
C LYS A 235 -7.92 0.93 -16.33
N GLN A 236 -7.25 0.19 -17.21
CA GLN A 236 -7.59 -1.21 -17.48
C GLN A 236 -7.58 -2.04 -16.19
N ALA A 237 -6.59 -1.86 -15.32
CA ALA A 237 -6.51 -2.59 -14.04
C ALA A 237 -7.63 -2.23 -13.05
N PHE A 238 -8.27 -1.05 -13.20
CA PHE A 238 -9.47 -0.70 -12.43
C PHE A 238 -10.73 -1.31 -13.05
N ASP A 239 -10.88 -1.22 -14.37
CA ASP A 239 -12.03 -1.78 -15.09
C ASP A 239 -12.15 -3.30 -14.85
N GLU A 240 -11.03 -4.02 -14.91
CA GLU A 240 -10.97 -5.45 -14.63
C GLU A 240 -11.40 -5.78 -13.19
N ASN A 241 -11.03 -4.95 -12.21
CA ASN A 241 -11.45 -5.14 -10.82
C ASN A 241 -12.97 -4.99 -10.67
N TYR A 242 -13.58 -4.00 -11.32
CA TYR A 242 -15.03 -3.82 -11.26
C TYR A 242 -15.76 -4.99 -11.94
N GLN A 243 -15.37 -5.34 -13.17
CA GLN A 243 -15.96 -6.47 -13.91
C GLN A 243 -15.92 -7.78 -13.13
N GLN A 244 -14.77 -8.09 -12.52
CA GLN A 244 -14.59 -9.32 -11.75
C GLN A 244 -15.41 -9.39 -10.46
N THR A 245 -15.95 -8.26 -10.00
CA THR A 245 -16.61 -8.15 -8.69
C THR A 245 -18.11 -7.85 -8.77
N GLU A 246 -18.68 -7.77 -9.98
CA GLU A 246 -20.12 -7.55 -10.19
C GLU A 246 -20.99 -8.59 -9.49
N LYS A 247 -20.56 -9.85 -9.50
CA LYS A 247 -21.27 -10.95 -8.83
C LYS A 247 -21.36 -10.82 -7.30
N TYR A 248 -20.54 -9.94 -6.70
CA TYR A 248 -20.51 -9.71 -5.25
C TYR A 248 -21.40 -8.54 -4.80
N ILE A 249 -22.05 -7.87 -5.74
CA ILE A 249 -23.01 -6.80 -5.46
C ILE A 249 -24.22 -7.37 -4.71
N ASN A 250 -24.63 -6.67 -3.66
CA ASN A 250 -25.62 -7.05 -2.66
C ASN A 250 -25.27 -8.31 -1.84
N PHE A 251 -23.99 -8.68 -1.79
CA PHE A 251 -23.47 -9.75 -0.94
C PHE A 251 -22.40 -9.24 0.03
N VAL A 252 -21.26 -8.78 -0.50
CA VAL A 252 -20.17 -8.16 0.28
C VAL A 252 -19.95 -6.69 -0.05
N GLN A 253 -20.67 -6.15 -1.02
CA GLN A 253 -20.75 -4.71 -1.27
C GLN A 253 -22.16 -4.35 -1.69
N THR A 254 -22.60 -3.13 -1.36
CA THR A 254 -23.89 -2.61 -1.83
C THR A 254 -23.78 -2.11 -3.27
N LYS A 255 -24.90 -2.11 -4.01
CA LYS A 255 -24.97 -1.49 -5.33
C LYS A 255 -24.57 -0.01 -5.33
N LYS A 256 -24.86 0.71 -4.24
CA LYS A 256 -24.46 2.11 -4.05
C LYS A 256 -22.94 2.26 -4.00
N GLN A 257 -22.27 1.49 -3.12
CA GLN A 257 -20.81 1.52 -2.99
C GLN A 257 -20.13 1.21 -4.33
N TYR A 258 -20.56 0.15 -5.02
CA TYR A 258 -20.02 -0.22 -6.33
C TYR A 258 -20.14 0.94 -7.35
N ASN A 259 -21.36 1.46 -7.52
CA ASN A 259 -21.64 2.51 -8.50
C ASN A 259 -20.89 3.81 -8.20
N GLU A 260 -20.88 4.27 -6.95
CA GLU A 260 -20.23 5.52 -6.57
C GLU A 260 -18.70 5.41 -6.64
N THR A 261 -18.14 4.26 -6.24
CA THR A 261 -16.69 4.02 -6.34
C THR A 261 -16.25 3.97 -7.80
N LYS A 262 -16.99 3.26 -8.65
CA LYS A 262 -16.73 3.20 -10.09
C LYS A 262 -16.86 4.58 -10.75
N ALA A 263 -17.93 5.30 -10.45
CA ALA A 263 -18.17 6.64 -10.99
C ALA A 263 -17.06 7.63 -10.61
N TYR A 264 -16.54 7.55 -9.37
CA TYR A 264 -15.40 8.35 -8.94
C TYR A 264 -14.15 8.05 -9.78
N THR A 265 -13.81 6.77 -9.97
CA THR A 265 -12.61 6.40 -10.76
C THR A 265 -12.78 6.74 -12.23
N ASP A 266 -13.96 6.53 -12.81
CA ASP A 266 -14.26 6.92 -14.20
C ASP A 266 -14.11 8.43 -14.40
N LYS A 267 -14.63 9.23 -13.47
CA LYS A 267 -14.49 10.70 -13.48
C LYS A 267 -13.03 11.12 -13.34
N PHE A 268 -12.27 10.50 -12.44
CA PHE A 268 -10.85 10.80 -12.26
C PHE A 268 -10.08 10.60 -13.56
N PHE A 269 -10.26 9.46 -14.24
CA PHE A 269 -9.56 9.21 -15.51
C PHE A 269 -10.03 10.13 -16.65
N ALA A 270 -11.27 10.62 -16.61
CA ALA A 270 -11.76 11.57 -17.60
C ALA A 270 -11.22 13.00 -17.39
N GLU A 271 -11.08 13.44 -16.14
CA GLU A 271 -10.79 14.84 -15.81
C GLU A 271 -9.32 15.11 -15.43
N HIS A 272 -8.56 14.09 -15.03
CA HIS A 272 -7.23 14.26 -14.41
C HIS A 272 -6.12 13.47 -15.12
N ARG A 273 -6.20 13.35 -16.44
CA ARG A 273 -5.12 12.77 -17.27
C ARG A 273 -3.80 13.50 -17.07
N ASP A 274 -3.86 14.83 -17.03
CA ASP A 274 -2.72 15.72 -16.82
C ASP A 274 -1.97 15.40 -15.52
N TRP A 275 -2.67 15.00 -14.46
CA TRP A 275 -2.04 14.63 -13.20
C TRP A 275 -1.21 13.36 -13.33
N LEU A 276 -1.72 12.33 -14.02
CA LEU A 276 -0.97 11.09 -14.27
C LEU A 276 0.24 11.33 -15.19
N GLU A 277 0.09 12.18 -16.21
CA GLU A 277 1.19 12.59 -17.09
C GLU A 277 2.27 13.36 -16.32
N GLU A 278 1.89 14.25 -15.40
CA GLU A 278 2.81 14.97 -14.53
C GLU A 278 3.67 14.00 -13.70
N ARG A 279 3.07 12.92 -13.17
CA ARG A 279 3.79 11.86 -12.43
C ARG A 279 4.85 11.18 -13.32
N GLN A 280 4.48 10.85 -14.55
CA GLN A 280 5.40 10.24 -15.51
C GLN A 280 6.58 11.16 -15.84
N ILE A 281 6.30 12.43 -16.15
CA ILE A 281 7.32 13.44 -16.48
C ILE A 281 8.28 13.65 -15.31
N LYS A 282 7.77 13.64 -14.07
CA LYS A 282 8.57 13.77 -12.85
C LYS A 282 9.35 12.48 -12.48
N GLY A 283 9.27 11.41 -13.27
CA GLY A 283 9.98 10.16 -13.00
C GLY A 283 9.45 9.44 -11.75
N MET A 284 8.14 9.53 -11.51
CA MET A 284 7.50 8.97 -10.32
C MET A 284 6.98 7.55 -10.51
N ILE A 285 6.99 7.06 -11.75
CA ILE A 285 6.78 5.64 -12.05
C ILE A 285 8.12 4.93 -11.89
N ARG A 286 8.21 4.04 -10.91
CA ARG A 286 9.46 3.39 -10.51
C ARG A 286 9.20 1.91 -10.27
N GLU A 287 10.28 1.13 -10.23
CA GLU A 287 10.22 -0.24 -9.75
C GLU A 287 10.10 -0.26 -8.21
N CYS A 288 8.90 -0.03 -7.72
CA CYS A 288 8.55 0.02 -6.29
C CYS A 288 8.39 -1.40 -5.70
N HIS A 289 7.80 -1.52 -4.50
CA HIS A 289 7.61 -2.81 -3.84
C HIS A 289 6.44 -3.63 -4.45
N GLY A 290 5.33 -2.96 -4.75
CA GLY A 290 4.13 -3.52 -5.37
C GLY A 290 3.13 -4.17 -4.39
N ASP A 291 3.58 -4.53 -3.18
CA ASP A 291 2.75 -5.15 -2.12
C ASP A 291 3.16 -4.70 -0.70
N LEU A 292 3.31 -3.38 -0.50
CA LEU A 292 3.88 -2.80 0.72
C LEU A 292 2.87 -2.71 1.88
N HIS A 293 2.36 -3.84 2.36
CA HIS A 293 1.44 -3.92 3.51
C HIS A 293 2.12 -4.47 4.77
N LEU A 294 1.50 -4.35 5.95
CA LEU A 294 2.15 -4.66 7.24
C LEU A 294 2.59 -6.12 7.42
N ASN A 295 2.05 -7.07 6.65
CA ASN A 295 2.55 -8.45 6.65
C ASN A 295 3.85 -8.64 5.83
N ASN A 296 4.24 -7.65 5.03
CA ASN A 296 5.45 -7.66 4.18
C ASN A 296 6.49 -6.65 4.72
N ILE A 297 6.34 -6.28 5.98
CA ILE A 297 7.23 -5.37 6.69
C ILE A 297 7.50 -5.98 8.06
N CYS A 298 8.77 -6.07 8.46
CA CYS A 298 9.14 -6.51 9.80
C CYS A 298 10.14 -5.55 10.46
N GLN A 299 10.08 -5.48 11.79
CA GLN A 299 11.11 -4.84 12.61
C GLN A 299 11.96 -5.92 13.26
N TRP A 300 13.11 -6.20 12.67
CA TRP A 300 14.00 -7.28 13.09
C TRP A 300 15.43 -6.77 13.25
N GLN A 301 16.08 -7.17 14.34
CA GLN A 301 17.43 -6.69 14.72
C GLN A 301 17.54 -5.15 14.82
N GLY A 302 16.46 -4.49 15.23
CA GLY A 302 16.40 -3.03 15.37
C GLY A 302 16.18 -2.28 14.05
N GLU A 303 16.04 -2.98 12.93
CA GLU A 303 15.86 -2.38 11.60
C GLU A 303 14.50 -2.74 10.99
N ILE A 304 13.98 -1.83 10.17
CA ILE A 304 12.80 -2.09 9.34
C ILE A 304 13.26 -2.74 8.03
N GLN A 305 12.72 -3.91 7.74
CA GLN A 305 12.97 -4.65 6.51
C GLN A 305 11.67 -4.70 5.69
N LEU A 306 11.75 -4.29 4.41
CA LEU A 306 10.65 -4.40 3.44
C LEU A 306 10.92 -5.67 2.64
N PHE A 307 10.11 -6.71 2.81
CA PHE A 307 10.38 -8.04 2.24
C PHE A 307 9.18 -8.57 1.44
N ASP A 308 9.40 -9.61 0.65
CA ASP A 308 8.39 -10.19 -0.26
C ASP A 308 7.89 -9.20 -1.33
N ARG A 309 8.81 -8.39 -1.85
CA ARG A 309 8.60 -7.55 -3.05
C ARG A 309 8.25 -8.41 -4.25
N ILE A 310 7.22 -8.01 -5.00
CA ILE A 310 6.68 -8.78 -6.13
C ILE A 310 7.74 -8.96 -7.23
N GLU A 311 8.19 -10.19 -7.44
CA GLU A 311 9.19 -10.55 -8.45
C GLU A 311 8.60 -10.95 -9.80
N PHE A 312 7.32 -11.35 -9.81
CA PHE A 312 6.76 -12.10 -10.93
C PHE A 312 5.92 -11.30 -11.93
N ASN A 313 5.44 -10.13 -11.54
CA ASN A 313 4.61 -9.29 -12.40
C ASN A 313 5.09 -7.85 -12.34
N GLU A 314 5.65 -7.41 -13.46
CA GLU A 314 6.16 -6.05 -13.63
C GLU A 314 5.09 -4.99 -13.44
N SER A 315 3.88 -5.21 -13.97
CA SER A 315 2.75 -4.27 -13.84
C SER A 315 2.31 -4.04 -12.40
N PHE A 316 2.70 -4.92 -11.47
CA PHE A 316 2.41 -4.75 -10.04
C PHE A 316 3.51 -3.99 -9.29
N ARG A 317 4.73 -3.93 -9.84
CA ARG A 317 5.88 -3.23 -9.20
C ARG A 317 6.38 -2.00 -9.96
N PHE A 318 6.17 -1.90 -11.26
CA PHE A 318 6.42 -0.71 -12.08
C PHE A 318 5.23 0.21 -11.94
N VAL A 319 5.20 0.96 -10.85
CA VAL A 319 4.04 1.71 -10.41
C VAL A 319 4.46 3.08 -9.93
N ASP A 320 3.47 3.97 -9.81
CA ASP A 320 3.65 5.25 -9.16
C ASP A 320 4.06 5.06 -7.69
N VAL A 321 5.00 5.85 -7.17
CA VAL A 321 5.37 5.77 -5.74
C VAL A 321 4.19 6.02 -4.79
N MET A 322 3.18 6.79 -5.20
CA MET A 322 1.93 6.98 -4.47
C MET A 322 1.04 5.73 -4.50
N TYR A 323 1.11 4.91 -5.54
CA TYR A 323 0.46 3.60 -5.57
C TYR A 323 1.07 2.66 -4.53
N ASP A 324 2.40 2.67 -4.40
CA ASP A 324 3.08 1.78 -3.48
C ASP A 324 2.82 2.16 -2.02
N ILE A 325 2.95 3.46 -1.67
CA ILE A 325 2.65 3.90 -0.31
C ILE A 325 1.16 3.79 0.06
N ALA A 326 0.24 3.85 -0.92
CA ALA A 326 -1.18 3.69 -0.67
C ALA A 326 -1.50 2.36 0.02
N PHE A 327 -0.68 1.33 -0.20
CA PHE A 327 -0.93 0.03 0.42
C PHE A 327 -0.70 0.07 1.93
N THR A 328 0.41 0.64 2.39
CA THR A 328 0.68 0.84 3.83
C THR A 328 -0.38 1.73 4.47
N VAL A 329 -0.72 2.85 3.82
CA VAL A 329 -1.69 3.83 4.33
C VAL A 329 -3.09 3.21 4.46
N MET A 330 -3.50 2.44 3.45
CA MET A 330 -4.78 1.73 3.45
C MET A 330 -4.81 0.63 4.51
N ASP A 331 -3.74 -0.16 4.67
CA ASP A 331 -3.69 -1.25 5.65
C ASP A 331 -3.72 -0.71 7.10
N LEU A 332 -3.02 0.39 7.40
CA LEU A 332 -3.15 1.10 8.69
C LEU A 332 -4.58 1.64 8.91
N SER A 333 -5.20 2.19 7.88
CA SER A 333 -6.57 2.73 7.96
C SER A 333 -7.60 1.64 8.20
N ALA A 334 -7.50 0.50 7.50
CA ALA A 334 -8.35 -0.67 7.67
C ALA A 334 -8.27 -1.25 9.09
N ARG A 335 -7.09 -1.11 9.73
CA ARG A 335 -6.83 -1.48 11.13
C ARG A 335 -7.25 -0.41 12.15
N GLY A 336 -7.96 0.63 11.71
CA GLY A 336 -8.47 1.70 12.58
C GLY A 336 -7.41 2.72 13.02
N ARG A 337 -6.20 2.71 12.45
CA ARG A 337 -5.10 3.62 12.79
C ARG A 337 -4.87 4.70 11.75
N LYS A 338 -5.89 5.53 11.54
CA LYS A 338 -5.82 6.70 10.65
C LYS A 338 -4.78 7.72 11.12
N ASP A 339 -4.53 7.79 12.42
CA ASP A 339 -3.47 8.60 13.03
C ASP A 339 -2.06 8.15 12.58
N PHE A 340 -1.80 6.84 12.54
CA PHE A 340 -0.55 6.30 12.00
C PHE A 340 -0.46 6.43 10.49
N ALA A 341 -1.57 6.23 9.77
CA ALA A 341 -1.63 6.46 8.34
C ALA A 341 -1.27 7.93 7.99
N ASN A 342 -1.82 8.88 8.75
CA ASN A 342 -1.51 10.31 8.62
C ASN A 342 -0.04 10.63 8.92
N LEU A 343 0.49 10.08 10.02
CA LEU A 343 1.89 10.25 10.39
C LEU A 343 2.84 9.72 9.31
N PHE A 344 2.54 8.53 8.78
CA PHE A 344 3.30 7.92 7.70
C PHE A 344 3.32 8.82 6.46
N VAL A 345 2.15 9.30 6.00
CA VAL A 345 2.04 10.17 4.82
C VAL A 345 2.79 11.47 5.03
N ASN A 346 2.57 12.17 6.15
CA ASN A 346 3.25 13.43 6.42
C ASN A 346 4.77 13.28 6.47
N THR A 347 5.26 12.21 7.09
CA THR A 347 6.70 11.92 7.14
C THR A 347 7.25 11.62 5.74
N TYR A 348 6.55 10.79 4.96
CA TYR A 348 6.96 10.47 3.59
C TYR A 348 7.00 11.71 2.68
N LEU A 349 5.99 12.59 2.76
CA LEU A 349 5.92 13.83 1.99
C LEU A 349 7.00 14.82 2.40
N GLU A 350 7.23 14.97 3.71
CA GLU A 350 8.32 15.79 4.23
C GLU A 350 9.65 15.28 3.66
N GLN A 351 9.91 13.98 3.70
CA GLN A 351 11.13 13.38 3.15
C GLN A 351 11.26 13.58 1.64
N THR A 352 10.19 13.43 0.86
CA THR A 352 10.28 13.38 -0.62
C THR A 352 10.02 14.70 -1.33
N ALA A 353 9.48 15.69 -0.62
CA ALA A 353 8.92 16.93 -1.18
C ALA A 353 7.77 16.71 -2.19
N ASP A 354 7.21 15.50 -2.26
CA ASP A 354 6.19 15.12 -3.26
C ASP A 354 4.76 15.43 -2.80
N TRP A 355 4.53 16.63 -2.26
CA TRP A 355 3.20 17.05 -1.79
C TRP A 355 2.15 17.02 -2.91
N GLU A 356 2.53 17.35 -4.16
CA GLU A 356 1.64 17.24 -5.31
C GLU A 356 1.26 15.81 -5.68
N GLY A 357 2.03 14.80 -5.26
CA GLY A 357 1.62 13.40 -5.43
C GLY A 357 0.31 13.06 -4.70
N LEU A 358 -0.12 13.88 -3.72
CA LEU A 358 -1.44 13.76 -3.10
C LEU A 358 -2.62 13.95 -4.06
N LYS A 359 -2.40 14.50 -5.26
CA LYS A 359 -3.38 14.54 -6.35
C LYS A 359 -3.88 13.14 -6.73
N VAL A 360 -2.98 12.15 -6.75
CA VAL A 360 -3.28 10.77 -7.21
C VAL A 360 -3.47 9.79 -6.05
N LEU A 361 -3.09 10.15 -4.82
CA LEU A 361 -3.17 9.24 -3.67
C LEU A 361 -4.59 8.70 -3.40
N PRO A 362 -5.68 9.49 -3.44
CA PRO A 362 -7.04 8.97 -3.21
C PRO A 362 -7.47 7.90 -4.23
N LEU A 363 -7.08 8.05 -5.50
CA LEU A 363 -7.29 7.04 -6.54
C LEU A 363 -6.62 5.72 -6.14
N TYR A 364 -5.37 5.79 -5.70
CA TYR A 364 -4.61 4.59 -5.33
C TYR A 364 -5.06 3.99 -3.99
N LEU A 365 -5.46 4.79 -3.00
CA LEU A 365 -6.07 4.28 -1.76
C LEU A 365 -7.35 3.49 -2.05
N THR A 366 -8.21 4.05 -2.90
CA THR A 366 -9.41 3.37 -3.40
C THR A 366 -9.04 2.03 -4.05
N ARG A 367 -8.01 2.02 -4.91
CA ARG A 367 -7.53 0.83 -5.61
C ARG A 367 -7.01 -0.25 -4.67
N GLN A 368 -6.21 0.09 -3.67
CA GLN A 368 -5.64 -0.89 -2.75
C GLN A 368 -6.72 -1.50 -1.86
N ALA A 369 -7.65 -0.67 -1.33
CA ALA A 369 -8.79 -1.17 -0.57
C ALA A 369 -9.67 -2.09 -1.44
N TYR A 370 -9.98 -1.69 -2.67
CA TYR A 370 -10.82 -2.49 -3.58
C TYR A 370 -10.16 -3.84 -3.94
N VAL A 371 -8.83 -3.89 -4.11
CA VAL A 371 -8.14 -5.17 -4.34
C VAL A 371 -8.17 -6.07 -3.12
N ARG A 372 -7.98 -5.54 -1.91
CA ARG A 372 -8.14 -6.34 -0.69
C ARG A 372 -9.56 -6.87 -0.55
N ALA A 373 -10.56 -6.07 -0.89
CA ALA A 373 -11.96 -6.50 -0.92
C ALA A 373 -12.18 -7.61 -1.94
N LYS A 374 -11.66 -7.45 -3.17
CA LYS A 374 -11.75 -8.44 -4.25
C LYS A 374 -11.12 -9.78 -3.87
N VAL A 375 -9.90 -9.77 -3.33
CA VAL A 375 -9.18 -10.98 -2.93
C VAL A 375 -9.97 -11.73 -1.85
N ASN A 376 -10.47 -11.03 -0.82
CA ASN A 376 -11.32 -11.66 0.20
C ASN A 376 -12.62 -12.20 -0.40
N SER A 377 -13.22 -11.49 -1.36
CA SER A 377 -14.44 -11.95 -2.04
C SER A 377 -14.21 -13.25 -2.80
N PHE A 378 -13.09 -13.38 -3.52
CA PHE A 378 -12.74 -14.62 -4.23
C PHE A 378 -12.56 -15.82 -3.30
N LEU A 379 -12.11 -15.61 -2.05
CA LEU A 379 -12.03 -16.70 -1.07
C LEU A 379 -13.42 -17.25 -0.67
N LEU A 380 -14.50 -16.47 -0.89
CA LEU A 380 -15.88 -16.89 -0.61
C LEU A 380 -16.47 -17.79 -1.71
N ASP A 381 -15.87 -17.82 -2.90
CA ASP A 381 -16.27 -18.74 -3.98
C ASP A 381 -15.81 -20.19 -3.72
N GLY A 382 -14.79 -20.37 -2.87
CA GLY A 382 -14.18 -21.67 -2.58
C GLY A 382 -14.60 -22.24 -1.23
N ASP A 383 -13.94 -23.33 -0.82
CA ASP A 383 -14.22 -24.05 0.43
C ASP A 383 -13.81 -23.28 1.71
N SER A 384 -13.21 -22.09 1.54
CA SER A 384 -12.73 -21.26 2.64
C SER A 384 -13.77 -20.27 3.16
N PHE A 385 -15.06 -20.45 2.84
CA PHE A 385 -16.11 -19.55 3.30
C PHE A 385 -16.09 -19.38 4.82
N SER A 386 -16.05 -18.13 5.28
CA SER A 386 -16.29 -17.77 6.68
C SER A 386 -16.93 -16.40 6.78
N GLU A 387 -17.75 -16.19 7.82
CA GLU A 387 -18.34 -14.88 8.09
C GLU A 387 -17.27 -13.80 8.34
N LYS A 388 -16.09 -14.20 8.85
CA LYS A 388 -14.95 -13.28 9.00
C LYS A 388 -14.45 -12.78 7.65
N ILE A 389 -14.19 -13.65 6.68
CA ILE A 389 -13.71 -13.25 5.34
C ILE A 389 -14.76 -12.37 4.65
N LYS A 390 -16.05 -12.68 4.85
CA LYS A 390 -17.15 -11.87 4.34
C LYS A 390 -17.16 -10.46 4.95
N ALA A 391 -17.00 -10.35 6.27
CA ALA A 391 -16.89 -9.07 6.96
C ALA A 391 -15.65 -8.29 6.51
N ASP A 392 -14.48 -8.95 6.41
CA ASP A 392 -13.24 -8.33 5.93
C ASP A 392 -13.43 -7.77 4.51
N ALA A 393 -14.08 -8.51 3.61
CA ALA A 393 -14.41 -8.02 2.27
C ALA A 393 -15.33 -6.78 2.30
N GLN A 394 -16.37 -6.80 3.15
CA GLN A 394 -17.30 -5.68 3.33
C GLN A 394 -16.59 -4.42 3.83
N ASP A 395 -15.73 -4.56 4.83
CA ASP A 395 -14.98 -3.46 5.42
C ASP A 395 -14.04 -2.82 4.40
N TYR A 396 -13.37 -3.62 3.56
CA TYR A 396 -12.52 -3.09 2.50
C TYR A 396 -13.30 -2.40 1.38
N TYR A 397 -14.47 -2.91 0.97
CA TYR A 397 -15.33 -2.19 0.02
C TYR A 397 -15.87 -0.88 0.59
N GLN A 398 -16.25 -0.89 1.87
CA GLN A 398 -16.66 0.31 2.59
C GLN A 398 -15.50 1.32 2.67
N LEU A 399 -14.27 0.87 2.93
CA LEU A 399 -13.09 1.73 2.96
C LEU A 399 -12.76 2.31 1.57
N ALA A 400 -12.83 1.51 0.51
CA ALA A 400 -12.65 1.97 -0.87
C ALA A 400 -13.67 3.08 -1.20
N TRP A 401 -14.94 2.87 -0.87
CA TRP A 401 -15.99 3.87 -1.05
C TRP A 401 -15.79 5.12 -0.17
N GLN A 402 -15.25 4.99 1.05
CA GLN A 402 -14.94 6.13 1.91
C GLN A 402 -13.87 7.05 1.32
N TYR A 403 -12.87 6.50 0.62
CA TYR A 403 -11.84 7.31 -0.05
C TYR A 403 -12.37 8.14 -1.21
N THR A 404 -13.53 7.78 -1.77
CA THR A 404 -14.18 8.56 -2.84
C THR A 404 -15.07 9.68 -2.31
N GLN A 405 -15.30 9.75 -0.99
CA GLN A 405 -16.19 10.74 -0.41
C GLN A 405 -15.50 12.10 -0.31
N PRO A 406 -16.23 13.21 -0.54
CA PRO A 406 -15.67 14.55 -0.43
C PRO A 406 -15.20 14.81 1.00
N GLN A 407 -14.00 15.34 1.12
CA GLN A 407 -13.43 15.80 2.38
C GLN A 407 -13.75 17.28 2.60
N LYS A 408 -13.74 17.73 3.85
CA LYS A 408 -13.96 19.14 4.20
C LYS A 408 -12.60 19.83 4.36
N PRO A 409 -12.19 20.67 3.38
CA PRO A 409 -10.93 21.39 3.51
C PRO A 409 -11.02 22.40 4.65
N ARG A 410 -9.86 22.65 5.27
CA ARG A 410 -9.65 23.73 6.24
C ARG A 410 -8.19 24.13 6.23
N LEU A 411 -7.92 25.39 6.54
CA LEU A 411 -6.56 25.91 6.56
C LEU A 411 -6.19 26.38 7.97
N ILE A 412 -5.12 25.84 8.52
CA ILE A 412 -4.60 26.20 9.83
C ILE A 412 -3.19 26.73 9.66
N LEU A 413 -2.93 27.94 10.15
CA LEU A 413 -1.59 28.50 10.23
C LEU A 413 -1.06 28.30 11.65
N MET A 414 0.08 27.62 11.79
CA MET A 414 0.81 27.67 13.05
C MET A 414 1.61 28.98 13.09
N SER A 415 1.58 29.71 14.19
CA SER A 415 2.34 30.94 14.36
C SER A 415 3.07 30.94 15.70
N GLY A 416 4.17 31.70 15.77
CA GLY A 416 4.96 31.85 16.98
C GLY A 416 6.44 31.58 16.77
N PHE A 417 7.24 31.89 17.79
CA PHE A 417 8.69 31.85 17.72
C PHE A 417 9.27 30.44 17.61
N SER A 418 10.54 30.36 17.23
CA SER A 418 11.31 29.12 17.35
C SER A 418 11.21 28.55 18.77
N ALA A 419 11.09 27.22 18.87
CA ALA A 419 10.88 26.49 20.13
C ALA A 419 9.58 26.79 20.90
N SER A 420 8.62 27.52 20.31
CA SER A 420 7.32 27.75 20.95
C SER A 420 6.36 26.55 20.90
N GLY A 421 6.75 25.42 20.32
CA GLY A 421 5.94 24.19 20.29
C GLY A 421 5.09 24.01 19.02
N LYS A 422 5.17 24.91 18.04
CA LYS A 422 4.40 24.86 16.78
C LYS A 422 4.38 23.48 16.12
N SER A 423 5.54 22.91 15.82
CA SER A 423 5.61 21.63 15.11
C SER A 423 5.10 20.46 15.93
N THR A 424 5.30 20.49 17.25
CA THR A 424 4.76 19.48 18.17
C THR A 424 3.24 19.52 18.18
N ILE A 425 2.65 20.71 18.32
CA ILE A 425 1.20 20.89 18.35
C ILE A 425 0.60 20.64 16.96
N GLY A 426 1.25 21.12 15.90
CA GLY A 426 0.87 20.87 14.51
C GLY A 426 0.80 19.37 14.20
N LYS A 427 1.75 18.56 14.69
CA LYS A 427 1.70 17.10 14.56
C LYS A 427 0.47 16.49 15.25
N VAL A 428 0.08 17.01 16.42
CA VAL A 428 -1.12 16.53 17.15
C VAL A 428 -2.40 16.91 16.39
N ILE A 429 -2.50 18.15 15.91
CA ILE A 429 -3.63 18.61 15.08
C ILE A 429 -3.71 17.76 13.81
N ALA A 430 -2.58 17.48 13.15
CA ALA A 430 -2.51 16.71 11.92
C ALA A 430 -3.11 15.31 12.08
N LYS A 431 -2.76 14.60 13.16
CA LYS A 431 -3.30 13.28 13.45
C LYS A 431 -4.81 13.32 13.72
N ASN A 432 -5.26 14.27 14.54
CA ASN A 432 -6.67 14.35 14.95
C ASN A 432 -7.59 14.72 13.79
N LEU A 433 -7.16 15.63 12.93
CA LEU A 433 -7.94 16.12 11.79
C LEU A 433 -7.61 15.41 10.47
N ASN A 434 -6.71 14.42 10.50
CA ASN A 434 -6.10 13.83 9.31
C ASN A 434 -5.58 14.89 8.31
N ALA A 435 -4.92 15.93 8.83
CA ALA A 435 -4.41 17.04 8.03
C ALA A 435 -3.01 16.78 7.47
N ILE A 436 -2.67 17.48 6.40
CA ILE A 436 -1.32 17.53 5.84
C ILE A 436 -0.59 18.72 6.46
N GLN A 437 0.45 18.44 7.25
CA GLN A 437 1.33 19.43 7.85
C GLN A 437 2.51 19.70 6.93
N ILE A 438 2.63 20.95 6.50
CA ILE A 438 3.73 21.41 5.66
C ILE A 438 4.62 22.33 6.48
N ARG A 439 5.83 21.86 6.81
CA ARG A 439 6.80 22.59 7.62
C ARG A 439 7.67 23.47 6.75
N SER A 440 7.76 24.76 7.09
CA SER A 440 8.56 25.72 6.33
C SER A 440 10.05 25.38 6.30
N ASP A 441 10.59 24.76 7.36
CA ASP A 441 11.98 24.31 7.42
C ASP A 441 12.25 23.20 6.38
N ALA A 442 11.33 22.25 6.23
CA ALA A 442 11.42 21.22 5.20
C ALA A 442 11.32 21.80 3.79
N VAL A 443 10.30 22.62 3.52
CA VAL A 443 10.12 23.29 2.21
C VAL A 443 11.36 24.11 1.84
N ARG A 444 11.92 24.84 2.80
CA ARG A 444 13.13 25.65 2.60
C ARG A 444 14.35 24.80 2.24
N LYS A 445 14.58 23.70 2.95
CA LYS A 445 15.71 22.78 2.64
C LYS A 445 15.57 22.16 1.26
N HIS A 446 14.36 21.73 0.90
CA HIS A 446 14.08 21.21 -0.45
C HIS A 446 14.30 22.25 -1.55
N LEU A 447 13.84 23.49 -1.36
CA LEU A 447 14.11 24.60 -2.29
C LEU A 447 15.61 24.92 -2.43
N ALA A 448 16.39 24.66 -1.38
CA ALA A 448 17.84 24.84 -1.37
C ALA A 448 18.63 23.61 -1.86
N GLY A 449 17.95 22.47 -2.13
CA GLY A 449 18.61 21.22 -2.50
C GLY A 449 19.42 20.57 -1.36
N ILE A 450 19.07 20.86 -0.11
CA ILE A 450 19.75 20.37 1.09
C ILE A 450 18.97 19.19 1.66
N ASP A 451 19.65 18.12 2.05
CA ASP A 451 19.02 17.01 2.76
C ASP A 451 18.41 17.49 4.08
N LEU A 452 17.24 16.95 4.46
CA LEU A 452 16.53 17.39 5.66
C LEU A 452 17.35 17.28 6.94
N ASN A 453 18.20 16.27 7.03
CA ASN A 453 19.03 16.00 8.22
C ASN A 453 20.31 16.84 8.25
N GLN A 454 20.64 17.54 7.17
CA GLN A 454 21.80 18.42 7.12
C GLN A 454 21.45 19.84 7.61
N THR A 455 22.35 20.45 8.36
CA THR A 455 22.24 21.86 8.74
C THR A 455 22.50 22.73 7.52
N GLY A 456 21.62 23.70 7.25
CA GLY A 456 21.82 24.65 6.16
C GLY A 456 22.79 25.77 6.50
N SER A 457 23.27 26.49 5.48
CA SER A 457 23.99 27.76 5.68
C SER A 457 23.01 28.88 6.09
N LEU A 458 23.51 29.99 6.63
CA LEU A 458 22.67 31.16 6.97
C LEU A 458 21.89 31.72 5.78
N ASP A 459 22.35 31.49 4.54
CA ASP A 459 21.75 32.03 3.31
C ASP A 459 20.33 31.51 3.05
N ILE A 460 20.00 30.32 3.59
CA ILE A 460 18.64 29.77 3.46
C ILE A 460 17.61 30.62 4.25
N TYR A 461 18.05 31.45 5.19
CA TYR A 461 17.20 32.36 5.96
C TYR A 461 17.19 33.79 5.42
N SER A 462 17.76 34.01 4.23
CA SER A 462 17.67 35.30 3.53
C SER A 462 16.22 35.73 3.26
N LEU A 463 16.02 37.02 3.01
CA LEU A 463 14.69 37.55 2.67
C LEU A 463 14.15 36.92 1.39
N GLU A 464 15.02 36.75 0.38
CA GLU A 464 14.66 36.12 -0.90
C GLU A 464 14.22 34.66 -0.70
N MET A 465 14.99 33.88 0.07
CA MET A 465 14.62 32.49 0.35
C MET A 465 13.34 32.40 1.19
N SER A 466 13.14 33.34 2.13
CA SER A 466 11.89 33.45 2.87
C SER A 466 10.70 33.67 1.92
N GLN A 467 10.81 34.61 0.98
CA GLN A 467 9.77 34.87 -0.03
C GLN A 467 9.45 33.62 -0.85
N LYS A 468 10.48 32.92 -1.36
CA LYS A 468 10.32 31.66 -2.09
C LYS A 468 9.62 30.58 -1.25
N THR A 469 10.02 30.43 0.00
CA THR A 469 9.44 29.45 0.94
C THR A 469 7.96 29.73 1.20
N PHE A 470 7.61 30.97 1.55
CA PHE A 470 6.21 31.32 1.84
C PHE A 470 5.32 31.28 0.59
N ALA A 471 5.85 31.67 -0.58
CA ALA A 471 5.14 31.51 -1.85
C ALA A 471 4.84 30.04 -2.13
N ARG A 472 5.82 29.16 -1.93
CA ARG A 472 5.65 27.71 -2.11
C ARG A 472 4.68 27.08 -1.11
N LEU A 473 4.71 27.49 0.17
CA LEU A 473 3.72 27.06 1.17
C LEU A 473 2.29 27.44 0.75
N ALA A 474 2.10 28.67 0.26
CA ALA A 474 0.80 29.12 -0.20
C ALA A 474 0.32 28.38 -1.47
N GLU A 475 1.24 28.08 -2.40
CA GLU A 475 0.95 27.26 -3.57
C GLU A 475 0.49 25.85 -3.17
N LEU A 476 1.27 25.16 -2.31
CA LEU A 476 0.95 23.83 -1.83
C LEU A 476 -0.40 23.81 -1.09
N ALA A 477 -0.67 24.79 -0.23
CA ALA A 477 -1.96 24.92 0.43
C ALA A 477 -3.11 25.03 -0.57
N ARG A 478 -2.98 25.84 -1.61
CA ARG A 478 -4.03 25.98 -2.64
C ARG A 478 -4.30 24.67 -3.36
N ILE A 479 -3.25 23.93 -3.72
CA ILE A 479 -3.38 22.61 -4.36
C ILE A 479 -4.14 21.66 -3.44
N LEU A 480 -3.70 21.52 -2.19
CA LEU A 480 -4.26 20.53 -1.27
C LEU A 480 -5.66 20.89 -0.78
N ILE A 481 -5.95 22.17 -0.57
CA ILE A 481 -7.29 22.66 -0.24
C ILE A 481 -8.26 22.39 -1.39
N ALA A 482 -7.86 22.61 -2.65
CA ALA A 482 -8.69 22.30 -3.81
C ALA A 482 -8.99 20.80 -3.95
N LEU A 483 -8.08 19.93 -3.47
CA LEU A 483 -8.27 18.49 -3.37
C LEU A 483 -9.12 18.07 -2.14
N GLY A 484 -9.50 19.01 -1.27
CA GLY A 484 -10.32 18.77 -0.08
C GLY A 484 -9.54 18.40 1.19
N TYR A 485 -8.20 18.39 1.17
CA TYR A 485 -7.42 18.08 2.37
C TYR A 485 -7.50 19.22 3.42
N PRO A 486 -7.59 18.88 4.71
CA PRO A 486 -7.19 19.79 5.78
C PRO A 486 -5.69 20.06 5.68
N VAL A 487 -5.27 21.33 5.73
CA VAL A 487 -3.87 21.74 5.59
C VAL A 487 -3.42 22.53 6.81
N ILE A 488 -2.26 22.17 7.34
CA ILE A 488 -1.55 22.93 8.37
C ILE A 488 -0.27 23.48 7.75
N LEU A 489 -0.15 24.81 7.72
CA LEU A 489 1.10 25.46 7.36
C LEU A 489 1.87 25.79 8.64
N ASP A 490 2.96 25.06 8.85
CA ASP A 490 3.81 25.18 10.03
C ASP A 490 5.02 26.07 9.72
N ALA A 491 4.85 27.36 9.97
CA ALA A 491 5.86 28.38 9.79
C ALA A 491 5.84 29.39 10.94
N ARG A 492 6.70 30.41 10.88
CA ARG A 492 6.68 31.49 11.88
C ARG A 492 5.44 32.38 11.78
N TYR A 493 4.95 32.64 10.56
CA TYR A 493 3.86 33.57 10.26
C TYR A 493 3.89 34.83 11.14
N ASP A 494 5.08 35.44 11.24
CA ASP A 494 5.43 36.57 12.09
C ASP A 494 5.06 37.93 11.49
N LYS A 495 4.74 37.97 10.19
CA LYS A 495 4.40 39.18 9.45
C LYS A 495 3.02 39.07 8.81
N TYR A 496 2.32 40.20 8.75
CA TYR A 496 1.02 40.31 8.10
C TYR A 496 1.08 39.92 6.62
N ALA A 497 2.15 40.30 5.92
CA ALA A 497 2.36 39.97 4.50
C ALA A 497 2.39 38.45 4.20
N TRP A 498 2.68 37.61 5.20
CA TRP A 498 2.63 36.15 5.04
C TRP A 498 1.25 35.56 5.35
N ARG A 499 0.44 36.24 6.16
CA ARG A 499 -0.86 35.75 6.65
C ARG A 499 -2.02 36.22 5.78
N GLU A 500 -2.00 37.48 5.35
CA GLU A 500 -3.07 38.13 4.57
C GLU A 500 -3.47 37.34 3.32
N PRO A 501 -2.53 36.86 2.47
CA PRO A 501 -2.93 36.17 1.24
C PRO A 501 -3.68 34.85 1.50
N LEU A 502 -3.40 34.19 2.63
CA LEU A 502 -4.01 32.92 3.03
C LEU A 502 -5.37 33.14 3.69
N LEU A 503 -5.50 34.21 4.49
CA LEU A 503 -6.79 34.64 5.03
C LEU A 503 -7.75 35.01 3.90
N THR A 504 -7.33 35.87 2.97
CA THR A 504 -8.12 36.28 1.81
C THR A 504 -8.54 35.08 0.97
N TYR A 505 -7.62 34.13 0.74
CA TYR A 505 -7.93 32.89 0.03
C TYR A 505 -8.99 32.04 0.76
N ALA A 506 -8.85 31.85 2.07
CA ALA A 506 -9.80 31.06 2.85
C ALA A 506 -11.20 31.71 2.92
N GLN A 507 -11.26 33.04 3.02
CA GLN A 507 -12.52 33.81 2.99
C GLN A 507 -13.23 33.68 1.65
N ASN A 508 -12.50 33.80 0.54
CA ASN A 508 -13.06 33.68 -0.81
C ASN A 508 -13.66 32.28 -1.06
N LEU A 509 -13.05 31.23 -0.51
CA LEU A 509 -13.57 29.86 -0.60
C LEU A 509 -14.56 29.48 0.51
N GLN A 510 -14.78 30.36 1.48
CA GLN A 510 -15.63 30.12 2.66
C GLN A 510 -15.26 28.84 3.43
N ILE A 511 -13.96 28.55 3.53
CA ILE A 511 -13.46 27.41 4.29
C ILE A 511 -13.06 27.81 5.72
N PRO A 512 -13.12 26.89 6.70
CA PRO A 512 -12.61 27.16 8.04
C PRO A 512 -11.14 27.56 8.02
N PHE A 513 -10.82 28.65 8.72
CA PHE A 513 -9.48 29.21 8.83
C PHE A 513 -9.13 29.49 10.29
N HIS A 514 -7.95 29.08 10.73
CA HIS A 514 -7.46 29.34 12.08
C HIS A 514 -5.99 29.73 12.07
N ILE A 515 -5.61 30.63 12.97
CA ILE A 515 -4.23 30.95 13.29
C ILE A 515 -3.97 30.45 14.71
N VAL A 516 -3.23 29.36 14.86
CA VAL A 516 -2.83 28.83 16.18
C VAL A 516 -1.51 29.47 16.56
N HIS A 517 -1.58 30.50 17.42
CA HIS A 517 -0.41 31.22 17.89
C HIS A 517 0.15 30.59 19.17
N CYS A 518 1.22 29.81 19.02
CA CYS A 518 1.91 29.15 20.11
C CYS A 518 2.92 30.07 20.78
N HIS A 519 2.77 30.29 22.09
CA HIS A 519 3.69 31.12 22.89
C HIS A 519 4.16 30.42 24.16
N ALA A 520 5.28 30.90 24.70
CA ALA A 520 5.84 30.55 26.00
C ALA A 520 6.77 31.69 26.47
N PRO A 521 7.11 31.79 27.77
CA PRO A 521 8.09 32.75 28.25
C PRO A 521 9.45 32.61 27.52
N ILE A 522 10.12 33.72 27.24
CA ILE A 522 11.38 33.74 26.47
C ILE A 522 12.44 32.81 27.05
N GLU A 523 12.56 32.74 28.38
CA GLU A 523 13.51 31.86 29.05
C GLU A 523 13.22 30.38 28.81
N VAL A 524 11.94 30.00 28.72
CA VAL A 524 11.53 28.64 28.34
C VAL A 524 11.90 28.35 26.88
N LEU A 525 11.71 29.32 25.97
CA LEU A 525 12.10 29.17 24.57
C LEU A 525 13.61 28.94 24.43
N LYS A 526 14.44 29.72 25.13
CA LYS A 526 15.91 29.56 25.15
C LYS A 526 16.32 28.20 25.69
N GLN A 527 15.71 27.73 26.78
CA GLN A 527 15.96 26.40 27.34
C GLN A 527 15.61 25.29 26.34
N ARG A 528 14.46 25.39 25.68
CA ARG A 528 14.02 24.42 24.66
C ARG A 528 14.96 24.40 23.44
N ILE A 529 15.46 25.56 22.99
CA ILE A 529 16.48 25.64 21.92
C ILE A 529 17.75 24.90 22.35
N ALA A 530 18.26 25.16 23.55
CA ALA A 530 19.49 24.55 24.06
C ALA A 530 19.38 23.02 24.26
N ALA A 531 18.20 22.53 24.63
CA ALA A 531 17.95 21.10 24.85
C ALA A 531 17.64 20.29 23.58
N ARG A 532 17.43 20.95 22.43
CA ARG A 532 16.95 20.32 21.19
C ARG A 532 18.01 19.39 20.59
N LYS A 533 17.61 18.16 20.22
CA LYS A 533 18.44 17.19 19.48
C LYS A 533 17.61 16.53 18.38
N GLY A 534 18.18 16.39 17.17
CA GLY A 534 17.57 15.61 16.08
C GLY A 534 16.34 16.22 15.40
N ASP A 535 16.17 17.55 15.43
CA ASP A 535 15.13 18.26 14.68
C ASP A 535 15.75 18.93 13.44
N ILE A 536 15.02 19.03 12.34
CA ILE A 536 15.46 19.67 11.09
C ILE A 536 15.54 21.20 11.18
N SER A 537 15.04 21.80 12.26
CA SER A 537 15.01 23.24 12.47
C SER A 537 16.37 23.81 12.89
N ASP A 538 16.94 24.77 12.15
CA ASP A 538 18.26 25.36 12.43
C ASP A 538 18.20 26.57 13.40
N ALA A 539 17.20 26.63 14.28
CA ALA A 539 16.98 27.79 15.14
C ALA A 539 18.03 27.91 16.27
N THR A 540 18.74 29.05 16.32
CA THR A 540 19.65 29.43 17.42
C THR A 540 19.02 30.50 18.33
N ILE A 541 19.71 30.84 19.43
CA ILE A 541 19.29 31.96 20.30
C ILE A 541 19.37 33.30 19.55
N GLU A 542 20.36 33.50 18.66
CA GLU A 542 20.40 34.70 17.82
C GLU A 542 19.19 34.78 16.88
N VAL A 543 18.79 33.64 16.28
CA VAL A 543 17.59 33.57 15.44
C VAL A 543 16.33 33.91 16.24
N LEU A 544 16.21 33.43 17.48
CA LEU A 544 15.07 33.77 18.35
C LEU A 544 15.00 35.28 18.63
N ASN A 545 16.11 35.90 19.03
CA ASN A 545 16.13 37.33 19.33
C ASN A 545 15.77 38.17 18.08
N ALA A 546 16.31 37.81 16.92
CA ALA A 546 15.97 38.46 15.66
C ALA A 546 14.50 38.31 15.26
N GLN A 547 13.84 37.20 15.64
CA GLN A 547 12.40 37.02 15.41
C GLN A 547 11.57 37.94 16.32
N ILE A 548 11.95 38.09 17.59
CA ILE A 548 11.25 38.93 18.56
C ILE A 548 11.22 40.39 18.08
N GLU A 549 12.35 40.91 17.59
CA GLU A 549 12.44 42.30 17.10
C GLU A 549 11.62 42.58 15.84
N LYS A 550 11.38 41.56 15.01
CA LYS A 550 10.80 41.71 13.66
C LYS A 550 9.36 41.24 13.53
N THR A 551 8.74 40.79 14.63
CA THR A 551 7.37 40.28 14.63
C THR A 551 6.36 41.42 14.62
N GLU A 552 5.34 41.27 13.79
CA GLU A 552 4.21 42.18 13.69
C GLU A 552 3.00 41.60 14.45
N PRO A 553 2.26 42.42 15.22
CA PRO A 553 1.08 41.95 15.94
C PRO A 553 -0.04 41.49 14.99
N PHE A 554 -0.96 40.69 15.51
CA PHE A 554 -2.19 40.32 14.80
C PHE A 554 -3.16 41.51 14.77
N ASN A 555 -3.64 41.88 13.59
CA ASN A 555 -4.55 43.00 13.43
C ASN A 555 -6.02 42.60 13.69
N GLU A 556 -6.92 43.58 13.71
CA GLU A 556 -8.35 43.37 13.99
C GLU A 556 -9.04 42.37 13.04
N LYS A 557 -8.59 42.27 11.78
CA LYS A 557 -9.16 41.31 10.81
C LYS A 557 -8.74 39.86 11.12
N GLU A 558 -7.63 39.68 11.82
CA GLU A 558 -7.08 38.37 12.18
C GLU A 558 -7.61 37.85 13.51
N GLN A 559 -8.01 38.75 14.42
CA GLN A 559 -8.49 38.39 15.77
C GLN A 559 -9.60 37.31 15.79
N PRO A 560 -10.61 37.33 14.90
CA PRO A 560 -11.66 36.31 14.90
C PRO A 560 -11.16 34.88 14.61
N TYR A 561 -9.98 34.74 14.03
CA TYR A 561 -9.40 33.46 13.62
C TYR A 561 -8.26 33.01 14.55
N LEU A 562 -7.88 33.85 15.51
CA LEU A 562 -6.73 33.63 16.37
C LEU A 562 -7.07 32.71 17.55
N ILE A 563 -6.30 31.64 17.69
CA ILE A 563 -6.27 30.77 18.86
C ILE A 563 -4.93 31.00 19.55
N SER A 564 -4.93 31.79 20.63
CA SER A 564 -3.72 32.02 21.44
C SER A 564 -3.50 30.85 22.39
N LEU A 565 -2.34 30.21 22.30
CA LEU A 565 -2.05 28.96 22.99
C LEU A 565 -0.75 29.07 23.81
N ASP A 566 -0.88 29.07 25.13
CA ASP A 566 0.24 28.95 26.04
C ASP A 566 0.73 27.49 26.08
N THR A 567 1.91 27.26 25.53
CA THR A 567 2.51 25.92 25.41
C THR A 567 3.24 25.46 26.67
N THR A 568 3.14 26.22 27.76
CA THR A 568 3.56 25.82 29.10
C THR A 568 2.39 25.27 29.92
N ASN A 569 1.15 25.54 29.51
CA ASN A 569 -0.04 25.02 30.17
C ASN A 569 -0.18 23.51 29.86
N PRO A 570 -0.21 22.61 30.86
CA PRO A 570 -0.33 21.17 30.61
C PRO A 570 -1.63 20.77 29.91
N ASN A 571 -2.68 21.59 30.00
CA ASN A 571 -4.01 21.30 29.42
C ASN A 571 -4.22 21.97 28.05
N TRP A 572 -3.13 22.33 27.36
CA TRP A 572 -3.21 23.00 26.06
C TRP A 572 -4.00 22.18 25.01
N SER A 573 -3.95 20.84 25.09
CA SER A 573 -4.61 19.95 24.13
C SER A 573 -6.13 20.01 24.23
N GLU A 574 -6.69 19.96 25.45
CA GLU A 574 -8.13 20.06 25.69
C GLU A 574 -8.68 21.41 25.23
N PHE A 575 -7.95 22.49 25.54
CA PHE A 575 -8.31 23.82 25.07
C PHE A 575 -8.30 23.89 23.54
N LEU A 576 -7.26 23.39 22.89
CA LEU A 576 -7.15 23.41 21.43
C LEU A 576 -8.26 22.62 20.73
N GLU A 577 -8.61 21.44 21.26
CA GLU A 577 -9.74 20.63 20.75
C GLU A 577 -11.06 21.39 20.86
N SER A 578 -11.28 22.13 21.94
CA SER A 578 -12.49 22.95 22.11
C SER A 578 -12.63 24.06 21.06
N GLN A 579 -11.50 24.55 20.52
CA GLN A 579 -11.49 25.68 19.57
C GLN A 579 -11.58 25.23 18.11
N LEU A 580 -10.94 24.12 17.75
CA LEU A 580 -10.87 23.65 16.35
C LEU A 580 -12.10 22.82 15.92
N GLY A 581 -12.86 22.29 16.88
CA GLY A 581 -13.94 21.34 16.63
C GLY A 581 -13.43 20.00 16.08
N LYS A 582 -14.26 18.95 16.16
CA LYS A 582 -13.97 17.65 15.53
C LYS A 582 -14.17 17.68 14.02
#